data_AF-A0A928Z4M8-F1
#
_entry.id   AF-A0A928Z4M8-F1
#
_cell.length_a   1.000
_cell.length_b   1.000
_cell.length_c   1.000
_cell.angle_alpha   90.00
_cell.angle_beta   90.00
_cell.angle_gamma   90.00
#
_symmetry.space_group_name_H-M   'P 1'
#
loop_
_entity.id
_entity.type
_entity.pdbx_description
1 polymer ?
#
loop_
_entity_poly.entity_id
_entity_poly.type
_entity_poly.pdbx_seq_one_letter_code
_entity_poly.pdbx_strand_id
1 'polypeptide(L)'
;MSDNLSNRETAAFYFGAFCTILPGMIAAGFMPDWNIFPATTWIALATIGAAVAGVIAKPRQWFLAMLAGGISGGGTVLGIVLYVYLRMQLIPTGTFLRLELAIGAIFGAIPGMILWSKWFVR
;
A
#
# COMPACT_ATOMS: atom_id res chain seq x y z
N MET A 1 18.96 22.24 6.74
CA MET A 1 17.49 22.19 6.59
C MET A 1 17.03 21.07 5.62
N SER A 2 17.93 20.54 4.77
CA SER A 2 17.72 19.36 3.92
C SER A 2 17.50 18.05 4.71
N ASP A 3 18.22 17.87 5.82
CA ASP A 3 18.27 16.57 6.51
C ASP A 3 16.94 16.23 7.21
N ASN A 4 16.22 17.25 7.69
CA ASN A 4 14.90 17.07 8.30
C ASN A 4 13.81 16.71 7.27
N LEU A 5 13.95 17.11 6.00
CA LEU A 5 13.00 16.74 4.95
C LEU A 5 13.21 15.28 4.52
N SER A 6 14.48 14.86 4.37
CA SER A 6 14.84 13.47 4.08
C SER A 6 14.35 12.50 5.16
N ASN A 7 14.51 12.86 6.44
CA ASN A 7 14.04 12.03 7.56
C ASN A 7 12.50 11.89 7.59
N ARG A 8 11.75 12.94 7.24
CA ARG A 8 10.28 12.90 7.22
C ARG A 8 9.74 12.06 6.08
N GLU A 9 10.30 12.19 4.88
CA GLU A 9 9.89 11.38 3.73
C GLU A 9 10.21 9.90 3.94
N THR A 10 11.35 9.61 4.56
CA THR A 10 11.74 8.24 4.93
C THR A 10 10.79 7.65 5.98
N ALA A 11 10.46 8.41 7.04
CA ALA A 11 9.49 7.96 8.04
C ALA A 11 8.10 7.74 7.45
N ALA A 12 7.65 8.64 6.57
CA ALA A 12 6.39 8.51 5.84
C ALA A 12 6.38 7.27 4.93
N PHE A 13 7.49 6.97 4.26
CA PHE A 13 7.62 5.78 3.44
C PHE A 13 7.45 4.50 4.28
N TYR A 14 8.17 4.38 5.40
CA TYR A 14 8.04 3.20 6.26
C TYR A 14 6.65 3.08 6.88
N PHE A 15 6.07 4.20 7.32
CA PHE A 15 4.70 4.21 7.85
C PHE A 15 3.68 3.79 6.78
N GLY A 16 3.77 4.34 5.57
CA GLY A 16 2.90 3.97 4.45
C GLY A 16 3.07 2.51 4.03
N ALA A 17 4.30 1.99 3.97
CA ALA A 17 4.57 0.59 3.67
C ALA A 17 3.97 -0.32 4.74
N PHE A 18 4.14 0.01 6.03
CA PHE A 18 3.55 -0.76 7.13
C PHE A 18 2.02 -0.77 7.07
N CYS A 19 1.41 0.41 6.86
CA CYS A 19 -0.04 0.56 6.77
C CYS A 19 -0.66 -0.15 5.57
N THR A 20 0.11 -0.53 4.55
CA THR A 20 -0.45 -1.15 3.33
C THR A 20 -0.12 -2.63 3.22
N ILE A 21 1.12 -3.02 3.54
CA ILE A 21 1.57 -4.41 3.47
C ILE A 21 0.87 -5.25 4.53
N LEU A 22 0.80 -4.79 5.79
CA LEU A 22 0.23 -5.58 6.87
C LEU A 22 -1.27 -5.85 6.67
N PRO A 23 -2.13 -4.84 6.37
CA PRO A 23 -3.51 -5.11 5.98
C PRO A 23 -3.64 -5.93 4.71
N GLY A 24 -2.74 -5.75 3.73
CA GLY A 24 -2.69 -6.56 2.52
C GLY A 24 -2.46 -8.05 2.78
N MET A 25 -1.53 -8.36 3.68
CA MET A 25 -1.25 -9.74 4.11
C MET A 25 -2.43 -10.37 4.85
N ILE A 26 -3.08 -9.61 5.75
CA ILE A 26 -4.25 -10.09 6.49
C ILE A 26 -5.43 -10.33 5.52
N ALA A 27 -5.74 -9.35 4.66
CA ALA A 27 -6.83 -9.44 3.70
C ALA A 27 -6.65 -10.58 2.68
N ALA A 28 -5.41 -10.88 2.30
CA ALA A 28 -5.08 -11.97 1.38
C ALA A 28 -4.98 -13.35 2.05
N GLY A 29 -5.22 -13.45 3.37
CA GLY A 29 -5.30 -14.72 4.09
C GLY A 29 -3.96 -15.29 4.57
N PHE A 30 -2.87 -14.51 4.56
CA PHE A 30 -1.57 -14.97 5.10
C PHE A 30 -1.53 -15.00 6.63
N MET A 31 -2.40 -14.22 7.28
CA MET A 31 -2.51 -14.13 8.74
C MET A 31 -3.96 -14.37 9.15
N PRO A 32 -4.49 -15.60 8.99
CA PRO A 32 -5.89 -15.91 9.22
C PRO A 32 -6.32 -15.63 10.68
N ASP A 33 -5.44 -15.89 11.65
CA ASP A 33 -5.72 -15.65 13.07
C ASP A 33 -5.91 -14.16 13.41
N TRP A 34 -5.44 -13.26 12.54
CA TRP A 34 -5.54 -11.81 12.69
C TRP A 34 -6.70 -11.21 11.88
N ASN A 35 -7.35 -12.01 11.04
CA ASN A 35 -8.39 -11.56 10.13
C ASN A 35 -9.77 -11.49 10.82
N ILE A 36 -9.92 -10.52 11.71
CA ILE A 36 -11.15 -10.32 12.51
C ILE A 36 -12.21 -9.52 11.73
N PHE A 37 -11.80 -8.76 10.71
CA PHE A 37 -12.66 -7.86 9.95
C PHE A 37 -12.83 -8.31 8.48
N PRO A 38 -13.91 -7.89 7.79
CA PRO A 38 -14.05 -8.09 6.35
C PRO A 38 -12.88 -7.48 5.56
N ALA A 39 -12.54 -8.07 4.40
CA ALA A 39 -11.47 -7.58 3.52
C ALA A 39 -11.57 -6.08 3.17
N THR A 40 -12.79 -5.56 3.05
CA THR A 40 -13.07 -4.13 2.81
C THR A 40 -12.57 -3.22 3.93
N THR A 41 -12.56 -3.69 5.18
CA THR A 41 -12.07 -2.93 6.34
C THR A 41 -10.55 -2.81 6.29
N TRP A 42 -9.86 -3.87 5.91
CA TRP A 42 -8.41 -3.86 5.73
C TRP A 42 -7.96 -2.96 4.58
N ILE A 43 -8.73 -2.94 3.48
CA ILE A 43 -8.53 -1.99 2.38
C ILE A 43 -8.70 -0.55 2.89
N ALA A 44 -9.77 -0.26 3.62
CA ALA A 44 -10.02 1.08 4.16
C ALA A 44 -8.90 1.53 5.12
N LEU A 45 -8.44 0.64 6.00
CA LEU A 45 -7.31 0.91 6.90
C LEU A 45 -6.03 1.21 6.13
N ALA A 46 -5.73 0.45 5.08
CA ALA A 46 -4.57 0.70 4.23
C ALA A 46 -4.67 2.02 3.46
N THR A 47 -5.85 2.33 2.92
CA THR A 47 -6.11 3.62 2.27
C THR A 47 -5.92 4.78 3.24
N ILE A 48 -6.50 4.72 4.44
CA ILE A 48 -6.39 5.79 5.44
C ILE A 48 -4.94 5.92 5.91
N GLY A 49 -4.27 4.82 6.26
CA GLY A 49 -2.88 4.84 6.72
C GLY A 49 -1.92 5.39 5.66
N ALA A 50 -2.06 4.98 4.40
CA ALA A 50 -1.26 5.50 3.31
C ALA A 50 -1.59 6.96 2.96
N ALA A 51 -2.84 7.38 3.12
CA ALA A 51 -3.24 8.77 2.97
C ALA A 51 -2.58 9.67 4.03
N VAL A 52 -2.56 9.22 5.29
CA VAL A 52 -1.84 9.90 6.39
C VAL A 52 -0.34 9.94 6.11
N ALA A 53 0.25 8.84 5.63
CA ALA A 53 1.65 8.79 5.20
C ALA A 53 1.96 9.88 4.15
N GLY A 54 1.09 10.03 3.15
CA GLY A 54 1.21 11.08 2.14
C GLY A 54 1.21 12.49 2.74
N VAL A 55 0.30 12.76 3.67
CA VAL A 55 0.23 14.05 4.39
C VAL A 55 1.52 14.32 5.19
N ILE A 56 2.07 13.29 5.87
CA ILE A 56 3.33 13.41 6.63
C ILE A 56 4.50 13.76 5.70
N ALA A 57 4.56 13.13 4.53
CA ALA A 57 5.60 13.37 3.53
C ALA A 57 5.52 14.77 2.91
N LYS A 58 4.33 15.25 2.54
CA LYS A 58 4.15 16.57 1.89
C LYS A 58 3.03 17.40 2.57
N PRO A 59 3.29 17.98 3.76
CA PRO A 59 2.27 18.71 4.52
C PRO A 59 1.79 19.99 3.82
N ARG A 60 2.64 20.64 3.00
CA ARG A 60 2.26 21.85 2.24
C ARG A 60 1.25 21.57 1.13
N GLN A 61 1.25 20.36 0.58
CA GLN A 61 0.36 19.91 -0.50
C GLN A 61 -0.46 18.71 -0.02
N TRP A 62 -0.89 18.78 1.24
CA TRP A 62 -1.46 17.65 1.99
C TRP A 62 -2.61 16.97 1.25
N PHE A 63 -3.48 17.71 0.57
CA PHE A 63 -4.65 17.15 -0.11
C PHE A 63 -4.25 16.25 -1.30
N LEU A 64 -3.31 16.70 -2.13
CA LEU A 64 -2.80 15.93 -3.26
C LEU A 64 -2.00 14.71 -2.77
N ALA A 65 -1.24 14.88 -1.70
CA ALA A 65 -0.44 13.81 -1.11
C ALA A 65 -1.32 12.76 -0.43
N MET A 66 -2.39 13.18 0.23
CA MET A 66 -3.43 12.32 0.82
C MET A 66 -4.10 11.47 -0.24
N LEU A 67 -4.49 12.06 -1.38
CA LEU A 67 -5.12 11.34 -2.48
C LEU A 67 -4.16 10.33 -3.12
N ALA A 68 -2.94 10.76 -3.46
CA ALA A 68 -1.95 9.86 -4.04
C ALA A 68 -1.60 8.70 -3.09
N GLY A 69 -1.42 8.99 -1.80
CA GLY A 69 -1.18 8.00 -0.76
C GLY A 69 -2.36 7.03 -0.58
N GLY A 70 -3.59 7.55 -0.47
CA GLY A 70 -4.78 6.71 -0.29
C GLY A 70 -5.05 5.78 -1.48
N ILE A 71 -4.89 6.28 -2.70
CA ILE A 71 -5.01 5.48 -3.93
C ILE A 71 -3.90 4.42 -3.98
N SER A 72 -2.66 4.79 -3.65
CA SER A 72 -1.55 3.85 -3.60
C SER A 72 -1.84 2.73 -2.58
N GLY A 73 -2.27 3.08 -1.36
CA GLY A 73 -2.49 2.10 -0.31
C GLY A 73 -3.66 1.17 -0.53
N GLY A 74 -4.81 1.70 -0.98
CA GLY A 74 -5.95 0.85 -1.36
C GLY A 74 -5.61 -0.02 -2.57
N GLY A 75 -4.92 0.55 -3.55
CA GLY A 75 -4.42 -0.16 -4.72
C GLY A 75 -3.48 -1.30 -4.36
N THR A 76 -2.52 -1.09 -3.44
CA THR A 76 -1.60 -2.13 -2.96
C THR A 76 -2.34 -3.33 -2.38
N VAL A 77 -3.31 -3.12 -1.49
CA VAL A 77 -4.10 -4.23 -0.91
C VAL A 77 -4.89 -4.95 -1.99
N LEU A 78 -5.55 -4.22 -2.88
CA LEU A 78 -6.29 -4.81 -3.99
C LEU A 78 -5.38 -5.60 -4.93
N GLY A 79 -4.18 -5.11 -5.22
CA GLY A 79 -3.19 -5.79 -6.05
C GLY A 79 -2.70 -7.09 -5.43
N ILE A 80 -2.45 -7.11 -4.11
CA ILE A 80 -2.09 -8.32 -3.37
C ILE A 80 -3.24 -9.33 -3.39
N VAL A 81 -4.47 -8.90 -3.09
CA VAL A 81 -5.65 -9.78 -3.06
C VAL A 81 -5.95 -10.34 -4.45
N LEU A 82 -5.91 -9.50 -5.50
CA LEU A 82 -6.11 -9.92 -6.88
C LEU A 82 -5.03 -10.92 -7.32
N TYR A 83 -3.77 -10.66 -6.96
CA TYR A 83 -2.67 -11.57 -7.25
C TYR A 83 -2.92 -12.96 -6.63
N VAL A 84 -3.23 -12.99 -5.33
CA VAL A 84 -3.50 -14.24 -4.62
C VAL A 84 -4.69 -14.98 -5.22
N TYR A 85 -5.76 -14.25 -5.57
CA TYR A 85 -6.92 -14.82 -6.25
C TYR A 85 -6.57 -15.45 -7.60
N LEU A 86 -5.88 -14.71 -8.49
CA LEU A 86 -5.47 -15.22 -9.80
C LEU A 86 -4.54 -16.43 -9.69
N ARG A 87 -3.63 -16.41 -8.72
CA ARG A 87 -2.72 -17.53 -8.47
C ARG A 87 -3.48 -18.78 -8.04
N MET A 88 -4.45 -18.66 -7.12
CA MET A 88 -5.26 -19.81 -6.70
C MET A 88 -6.01 -20.47 -7.87
N GLN A 89 -6.36 -19.68 -8.90
CA GLN A 89 -7.00 -20.20 -10.11
C GLN A 89 -6.02 -20.85 -11.09
N LEU A 90 -4.77 -20.36 -11.18
CA LEU A 90 -3.80 -20.79 -12.18
C LEU A 90 -2.82 -21.87 -11.69
N ILE A 91 -2.39 -21.81 -10.43
CA ILE A 91 -1.39 -22.72 -9.84
C ILE A 91 -1.87 -23.13 -8.43
N PRO A 92 -2.68 -24.20 -8.33
CA PRO A 92 -3.25 -24.63 -7.05
C PRO A 92 -2.23 -25.26 -6.09
N THR A 93 -1.06 -25.67 -6.58
CA THR A 93 -0.04 -26.37 -5.77
C THR A 93 1.30 -25.65 -5.83
N GLY A 94 1.61 -24.84 -4.82
CA GLY A 94 2.93 -24.24 -4.64
C GLY A 94 3.02 -23.32 -3.42
N THR A 95 4.18 -23.27 -2.78
CA THR A 95 4.51 -22.29 -1.72
C THR A 95 4.36 -20.86 -2.23
N PHE A 96 3.68 -19.98 -1.50
CA PHE A 96 3.59 -18.56 -1.83
C PHE A 96 4.98 -17.94 -1.84
N LEU A 97 5.41 -17.43 -2.99
CA LEU A 97 6.69 -16.72 -3.10
C LEU A 97 6.50 -15.27 -2.64
N ARG A 98 7.30 -14.85 -1.65
CA ARG A 98 7.33 -13.46 -1.15
C ARG A 98 7.53 -12.43 -2.28
N LEU A 99 8.26 -12.81 -3.33
CA LEU A 99 8.50 -12.00 -4.52
C LEU A 99 7.19 -11.68 -5.27
N GLU A 100 6.29 -12.65 -5.35
CA GLU A 100 5.05 -12.50 -6.11
C GLU A 100 4.05 -11.55 -5.42
N LEU A 101 4.02 -11.58 -4.09
CA LEU A 101 3.26 -10.62 -3.30
C LEU A 101 3.80 -9.21 -3.45
N ALA A 102 5.12 -9.05 -3.50
CA ALA A 102 5.75 -7.76 -3.78
C ALA A 102 5.36 -7.25 -5.18
N ILE A 103 5.27 -8.15 -6.17
CA ILE A 103 4.82 -7.81 -7.52
C ILE A 103 3.37 -7.30 -7.49
N GLY A 104 2.44 -8.06 -6.88
CA GLY A 104 1.04 -7.65 -6.74
C GLY A 104 0.88 -6.31 -6.01
N ALA A 105 1.63 -6.12 -4.92
CA ALA A 105 1.67 -4.88 -4.15
C ALA A 105 2.13 -3.68 -4.98
N ILE A 106 3.22 -3.85 -5.75
CA ILE A 106 3.77 -2.82 -6.62
C ILE A 106 2.76 -2.46 -7.71
N PHE A 107 2.23 -3.45 -8.44
CA PHE A 107 1.25 -3.22 -9.51
C PHE A 107 0.01 -2.49 -9.00
N GLY A 108 -0.48 -2.88 -7.82
CA GLY A 108 -1.58 -2.21 -7.15
C GLY A 108 -1.29 -0.75 -6.78
N ALA A 109 -0.06 -0.45 -6.35
CA ALA A 109 0.35 0.91 -5.96
C ALA A 109 0.55 1.87 -7.16
N ILE A 110 0.76 1.35 -8.38
CA ILE A 110 1.13 2.14 -9.57
C ILE A 110 0.26 3.38 -9.78
N PRO A 111 -1.09 3.33 -9.73
CA PRO A 111 -1.91 4.51 -9.98
C PRO A 111 -1.60 5.65 -8.99
N GLY A 112 -1.41 5.33 -7.72
CA GLY A 112 -1.03 6.31 -6.70
C GLY A 112 0.39 6.84 -6.90
N MET A 113 1.34 6.00 -7.31
CA MET A 113 2.71 6.41 -7.63
C MET A 113 2.77 7.35 -8.85
N ILE A 114 1.95 7.11 -9.88
CA ILE A 114 1.84 7.99 -11.05
C ILE A 114 1.32 9.37 -10.63
N LEU A 115 0.28 9.42 -9.80
CA LEU A 115 -0.26 10.68 -9.28
C LEU A 115 0.80 11.43 -8.45
N TRP A 116 1.51 10.71 -7.57
CA TRP A 116 2.60 11.27 -6.78
C TRP A 116 3.69 11.88 -7.67
N SER A 117 4.14 11.13 -8.68
CA SER A 117 5.16 11.60 -9.62
C SER A 117 4.72 12.87 -10.35
N LYS A 118 3.51 12.88 -10.93
CA LYS A 118 2.99 14.04 -11.68
C LYS A 118 2.85 15.31 -10.84
N TRP A 119 2.59 15.19 -9.54
CA TRP A 119 2.35 16.35 -8.68
C TRP A 119 3.59 16.82 -7.92
N PHE A 120 4.54 15.94 -7.63
CA PHE A 120 5.63 16.25 -6.70
C PHE A 120 7.04 16.04 -7.25
N VAL A 121 7.19 15.25 -8.32
CA VAL A 121 8.49 15.02 -8.97
C VAL A 121 8.51 15.85 -10.24
N ARG A 122 9.04 17.07 -10.14
CA ARG A 122 9.40 17.94 -11.26
C ARG A 122 10.87 18.27 -11.18
#